data_AF-A0A7C7YIE9-F1
#
_entry.id   AF-A0A7C7YIE9-F1
#
_cell.length_a   1.000
_cell.length_b   1.000
_cell.length_c   1.000
_cell.angle_alpha   90.00
_cell.angle_beta   90.00
_cell.angle_gamma   90.00
#
_symmetry.space_group_name_H-M   'P 1'
#
loop_
_entity.id
_entity.type
_entity.pdbx_description
1 polymer ?
#
loop_
_entity_poly.entity_id
_entity_poly.type
_entity_poly.pdbx_seq_one_letter_code
_entity_poly.pdbx_strand_id
1 'polypeptide(L)'
;MSENSLSESSHTNYVKIWAILLALLIVSYLGPMLEIQIVTLVTAFGIAVVKAYMVAKHFMHVDHVPKFVPYLMITCLVFMLLFVAGTAPDVYQDSGDNWVKPEAQWQYMPPQAADHAGPAHH
;
A
#
# COMPACT_ATOMS: atom_id res chain seq x y z
N MET A 1 -45.51 33.98 -13.59
CA MET A 1 -44.17 34.04 -12.97
C MET A 1 -44.05 32.81 -12.07
N SER A 2 -43.70 31.67 -12.65
CA SER A 2 -43.66 30.35 -11.98
C SER A 2 -42.47 29.56 -12.53
N GLU A 3 -41.27 30.06 -12.26
CA GLU A 3 -40.02 29.46 -12.74
C GLU A 3 -39.04 29.27 -11.57
N ASN A 4 -39.49 28.67 -10.46
CA ASN A 4 -38.62 28.56 -9.28
C ASN A 4 -38.73 27.23 -8.50
N SER A 5 -38.96 26.08 -9.16
CA SER A 5 -39.09 24.81 -8.42
C SER A 5 -38.68 23.50 -9.09
N LEU A 6 -37.91 23.47 -10.20
CA LEU A 6 -37.61 22.19 -10.89
C LEU A 6 -36.17 22.04 -11.39
N SER A 7 -35.16 22.20 -10.53
CA SER A 7 -33.84 21.57 -10.74
C SER A 7 -32.97 21.51 -9.49
N GLU A 8 -33.48 20.89 -8.41
CA GLU A 8 -32.61 20.42 -7.32
C GLU A 8 -31.84 19.18 -7.79
N SER A 9 -30.84 19.43 -8.65
CA SER A 9 -29.97 18.38 -9.18
C SER A 9 -29.12 17.84 -8.03
N SER A 10 -29.33 16.56 -7.75
CA SER A 10 -28.58 15.72 -6.81
C SER A 10 -27.11 15.63 -7.22
N HIS A 11 -26.36 16.72 -7.03
CA HIS A 11 -24.92 16.76 -7.29
C HIS A 11 -24.21 16.10 -6.10
N THR A 12 -23.70 14.88 -6.31
CA THR A 12 -22.79 14.23 -5.36
C THR A 12 -21.71 15.22 -4.94
N ASN A 13 -21.63 15.51 -3.64
CA ASN A 13 -20.72 16.52 -3.10
C ASN A 13 -19.29 15.95 -2.99
N TYR A 14 -18.58 15.84 -4.11
CA TYR A 14 -17.22 15.29 -4.18
C TYR A 14 -16.24 15.94 -3.19
N VAL A 15 -16.43 17.23 -2.88
CA VAL A 15 -15.63 17.95 -1.88
C VAL A 15 -15.79 17.36 -0.47
N LYS A 16 -17.01 16.92 -0.10
CA LYS A 16 -17.25 16.26 1.20
C LYS A 16 -16.57 14.90 1.26
N ILE A 17 -16.66 14.11 0.18
CA ILE A 17 -16.02 12.79 0.12
C ILE A 17 -14.50 12.94 0.15
N TRP A 18 -13.94 13.90 -0.60
CA TRP A 18 -12.52 14.23 -0.55
C TRP A 18 -12.07 14.62 0.87
N ALA A 19 -12.84 15.46 1.58
CA ALA A 19 -12.52 15.85 2.94
C ALA A 19 -12.52 14.66 3.91
N ILE A 20 -13.46 13.72 3.76
CA ILE A 20 -13.48 12.48 4.55
C ILE A 20 -12.25 11.62 4.24
N LEU A 21 -11.89 11.47 2.95
CA LEU A 21 -10.69 10.71 2.56
C LEU A 21 -9.40 11.35 3.13
N LEU A 22 -9.33 12.68 3.17
CA LEU A 22 -8.23 13.40 3.78
C LEU A 22 -8.18 13.21 5.30
N ALA A 23 -9.34 13.24 5.97
CA ALA A 23 -9.42 12.97 7.40
C ALA A 23 -8.98 11.53 7.72
N LEU A 24 -9.44 10.54 6.96
CA LEU A 24 -9.01 9.14 7.08
C LEU A 24 -7.50 8.98 6.87
N LEU A 25 -6.92 9.75 5.94
CA LEU A 25 -5.47 9.78 5.72
C LEU A 25 -4.74 10.32 6.95
N ILE A 26 -5.19 11.44 7.52
CA ILE A 26 -4.58 12.04 8.71
C ILE A 26 -4.63 11.07 9.89
N VAL A 27 -5.78 10.42 10.10
CA VAL A 27 -5.93 9.41 11.17
C VAL A 27 -4.98 8.23 10.93
N SER A 28 -4.88 7.72 9.70
CA SER A 28 -3.97 6.63 9.37
C SER A 28 -2.49 7.01 9.50
N TYR A 29 -2.15 8.28 9.29
CA TYR A 29 -0.78 8.78 9.43
C TYR A 29 -0.39 8.99 10.90
N LEU A 30 -1.32 9.43 11.74
CA LEU A 30 -1.08 9.66 13.16
C LEU A 30 -1.21 8.39 14.02
N GLY A 31 -1.98 7.39 13.57
CA GLY A 31 -2.18 6.12 14.28
C GLY A 31 -0.90 5.37 14.69
N PRO A 32 0.14 5.26 13.85
CA PRO A 32 1.40 4.60 14.18
C PRO A 32 2.17 5.19 15.37
N MET A 33 1.85 6.41 15.79
CA MET A 33 2.50 7.06 16.95
C MET A 33 2.11 6.43 18.29
N LEU A 34 1.16 5.49 18.30
CA LEU A 34 0.70 4.79 19.50
C LEU A 34 1.57 3.57 19.86
N GLU A 35 2.66 3.29 19.13
CA GLU A 35 3.68 2.23 19.32
C GLU A 35 3.18 0.77 19.43
N ILE A 36 1.86 0.54 19.44
CA ILE A 36 1.28 -0.81 19.45
C ILE A 36 1.16 -1.30 18.00
N GLN A 37 2.08 -2.16 17.59
CA GLN A 37 2.19 -2.65 16.22
C GLN A 37 0.91 -3.33 15.70
N ILE A 38 0.29 -4.22 16.48
CA ILE A 38 -0.90 -4.97 16.06
C ILE A 38 -2.10 -4.02 15.87
N VAL A 39 -2.32 -3.12 16.83
CA VAL A 39 -3.42 -2.14 16.77
C VAL A 39 -3.23 -1.20 15.57
N THR A 40 -1.99 -0.79 15.31
CA THR A 40 -1.64 0.03 14.14
C THR A 40 -1.93 -0.71 12.84
N LEU A 41 -1.55 -1.99 12.73
CA LEU A 41 -1.79 -2.82 11.54
C LEU A 41 -3.29 -2.99 11.26
N VAL A 42 -4.07 -3.36 12.27
CA VAL A 42 -5.53 -3.54 12.14
C VAL A 42 -6.19 -2.21 11.76
N THR A 43 -5.81 -1.11 12.40
CA THR A 43 -6.37 0.22 12.13
C THR A 43 -6.01 0.70 10.73
N ALA A 44 -4.74 0.60 10.33
CA ALA A 44 -4.28 0.99 9.00
C ALA A 44 -4.98 0.19 7.90
N PHE A 45 -5.09 -1.13 8.08
CA PHE A 45 -5.76 -1.99 7.10
C PHE A 45 -7.28 -1.71 7.05
N GLY A 46 -7.92 -1.53 8.21
CA GLY A 46 -9.33 -1.16 8.28
C GLY A 46 -9.64 0.15 7.57
N ILE A 47 -8.84 1.19 7.81
CA ILE A 47 -8.98 2.49 7.13
C ILE A 47 -8.75 2.34 5.61
N ALA A 48 -7.78 1.53 5.19
CA ALA A 48 -7.53 1.27 3.78
C ALA A 48 -8.74 0.64 3.08
N VAL A 49 -9.42 -0.32 3.71
CA VAL A 49 -10.65 -0.93 3.18
C VAL A 49 -11.78 0.10 3.04
N VAL A 50 -12.03 0.92 4.07
CA VAL A 50 -13.05 1.97 4.03
C VAL A 50 -12.77 2.98 2.92
N LYS A 51 -11.51 3.41 2.80
CA LYS A 51 -11.05 4.33 1.74
C LYS A 51 -11.30 3.73 0.36
N ALA A 52 -10.91 2.48 0.13
CA ALA A 52 -11.09 1.80 -1.14
C ALA A 52 -12.57 1.68 -1.50
N TYR A 53 -13.43 1.33 -0.54
CA TYR A 53 -14.88 1.27 -0.75
C TYR A 53 -15.47 2.63 -1.13
N MET A 54 -15.10 3.69 -0.40
CA MET A 54 -15.57 5.04 -0.71
C MET A 54 -15.14 5.49 -2.10
N VAL A 55 -13.89 5.22 -2.50
CA VAL A 55 -13.37 5.53 -3.83
C VAL A 55 -14.10 4.75 -4.92
N ALA A 56 -14.29 3.45 -4.74
CA ALA A 56 -15.01 2.60 -5.69
C ALA A 56 -16.45 3.08 -5.90
N LYS A 57 -17.16 3.43 -4.81
CA LYS A 57 -18.55 3.86 -4.88
C LYS A 57 -18.70 5.28 -5.47
N HIS A 58 -17.91 6.24 -5.00
CA HIS A 58 -18.14 7.66 -5.31
C HIS A 58 -17.29 8.19 -6.47
N PHE A 59 -16.07 7.70 -6.67
CA PHE A 59 -15.20 8.18 -7.73
C PHE A 59 -15.20 7.26 -8.94
N MET A 60 -15.22 5.94 -8.73
CA MET A 60 -15.28 4.96 -9.82
C MET A 60 -16.71 4.66 -10.29
N HIS A 61 -17.73 5.20 -9.61
CA HIS A 61 -19.15 5.02 -9.94
C HIS A 61 -19.57 3.56 -10.13
N VAL A 62 -19.00 2.65 -9.34
CA VAL A 62 -19.25 1.20 -9.43
C VAL A 62 -20.70 0.84 -9.13
N ASP A 63 -21.46 1.73 -8.48
CA ASP A 63 -22.89 1.55 -8.19
C ASP A 63 -23.79 1.70 -9.45
N HIS A 64 -23.35 2.49 -10.44
CA HIS A 64 -24.13 2.80 -11.64
C HIS A 64 -23.80 1.90 -12.85
N VAL A 65 -22.83 1.00 -12.70
CA VAL A 65 -22.38 0.10 -13.77
C VAL A 65 -23.03 -1.29 -13.63
N PRO A 66 -23.03 -2.12 -14.68
CA PRO A 66 -23.60 -3.47 -14.62
C PRO A 66 -22.97 -4.30 -13.49
N LYS A 67 -23.79 -5.11 -12.80
CA LYS A 67 -23.38 -5.94 -11.63
C LYS A 67 -22.17 -6.85 -11.91
N PHE A 68 -21.89 -7.18 -13.16
CA PHE A 68 -20.70 -7.93 -13.54
C PHE A 68 -19.38 -7.21 -13.22
N VAL A 69 -19.33 -5.88 -13.29
CA VAL A 69 -18.12 -5.08 -13.04
C VAL A 69 -17.58 -5.25 -11.61
N PRO A 70 -18.38 -5.06 -10.53
CA PRO A 70 -17.89 -5.31 -9.18
C PRO A 70 -17.52 -6.78 -8.95
N TYR A 71 -18.22 -7.75 -9.56
CA TYR A 71 -17.82 -9.15 -9.48
C TYR A 71 -16.44 -9.41 -10.10
N LEU A 72 -16.16 -8.83 -11.27
CA LEU A 72 -14.84 -8.91 -11.90
C LEU A 72 -13.78 -8.27 -11.00
N MET A 73 -14.03 -7.05 -10.50
CA MET A 73 -13.09 -6.35 -9.62
C MET A 73 -12.74 -7.16 -8.36
N ILE A 74 -13.75 -7.72 -7.69
CA ILE A 74 -13.55 -8.57 -6.50
C ILE A 74 -12.79 -9.83 -6.90
N THR A 75 -13.10 -10.45 -8.04
CA THR A 75 -12.39 -11.64 -8.54
C THR A 75 -10.91 -11.35 -8.78
N CYS A 76 -10.57 -10.21 -9.40
CA CYS A 76 -9.19 -9.77 -9.56
C CYS A 76 -8.49 -9.54 -8.21
N LEU A 77 -9.17 -8.92 -7.24
CA LEU A 77 -8.63 -8.74 -5.88
C LEU A 77 -8.35 -10.09 -5.21
N VAL A 78 -9.29 -11.04 -5.31
CA VAL A 78 -9.13 -12.38 -4.75
C VAL A 78 -7.97 -13.11 -5.41
N PHE A 79 -7.85 -13.10 -6.74
CA PHE A 79 -6.72 -13.71 -7.42
C PHE A 79 -5.38 -13.04 -7.08
N MET A 80 -5.35 -11.71 -6.91
CA MET A 80 -4.17 -11.01 -6.42
C MET A 80 -3.78 -11.51 -5.02
N LEU A 81 -4.74 -11.63 -4.10
CA LEU A 81 -4.48 -12.15 -2.74
C LEU A 81 -4.04 -13.62 -2.76
N LEU A 82 -4.67 -14.46 -3.58
CA LEU A 82 -4.29 -15.87 -3.74
C LEU A 82 -2.89 -16.00 -4.35
N PHE A 83 -2.53 -15.16 -5.32
CA PHE A 83 -1.20 -15.15 -5.92
C PHE A 83 -0.13 -14.74 -4.90
N VAL A 84 -0.39 -13.69 -4.12
CA VAL A 84 0.52 -13.28 -3.03
C VAL A 84 0.62 -14.38 -1.98
N ALA A 85 -0.50 -14.96 -1.54
CA ALA A 85 -0.48 -16.06 -0.56
C ALA A 85 0.23 -17.31 -1.08
N GLY A 86 0.09 -17.61 -2.38
CA GLY A 86 0.72 -18.75 -3.03
C GLY A 86 2.23 -18.59 -3.22
N THR A 87 2.71 -17.37 -3.49
CA THR A 87 4.13 -17.07 -3.66
C THR A 87 4.82 -16.62 -2.36
N ALA A 88 4.06 -16.22 -1.35
CA ALA A 88 4.58 -15.82 -0.03
C ALA A 88 5.56 -16.83 0.60
N PRO A 89 5.26 -18.15 0.67
CA PRO A 89 6.20 -19.10 1.25
C PRO A 89 7.45 -19.33 0.40
N ASP A 90 7.44 -18.99 -0.88
CA ASP A 90 8.61 -19.10 -1.76
C ASP A 90 9.49 -17.83 -1.66
N VAL A 91 8.86 -16.66 -1.66
CA VAL A 91 9.55 -15.36 -1.68
C VAL A 91 10.01 -14.90 -0.30
N TYR A 92 9.23 -15.12 0.75
CA TYR A 92 9.53 -14.63 2.11
C TYR A 92 10.30 -15.63 2.97
N GLN A 93 10.77 -16.73 2.37
CA GLN A 93 11.54 -17.74 3.08
C GLN A 93 13.02 -17.34 3.11
N ASP A 94 13.54 -17.07 4.30
CA ASP A 94 14.93 -16.65 4.51
C ASP A 94 15.97 -17.79 4.41
N SER A 95 15.54 -19.02 4.10
CA SER A 95 16.38 -20.24 4.10
C SER A 95 15.83 -21.37 3.21
N GLY A 96 16.71 -22.04 2.46
CA GLY A 96 16.35 -23.23 1.65
C GLY A 96 17.60 -23.98 1.18
N ASP A 97 17.42 -25.23 0.74
CA ASP A 97 18.52 -26.17 0.48
C ASP A 97 19.53 -25.71 -0.60
N ASN A 98 19.16 -24.75 -1.46
CA ASN A 98 20.04 -24.14 -2.48
C ASN A 98 20.09 -22.60 -2.39
N TRP A 99 19.64 -22.01 -1.28
CA TRP A 99 19.64 -20.55 -1.11
C TRP A 99 21.04 -20.03 -0.79
N VAL A 100 21.69 -19.41 -1.77
CA VAL A 100 22.99 -18.74 -1.60
C VAL A 100 22.75 -17.24 -1.45
N LYS A 101 23.03 -16.72 -0.26
CA LYS A 101 23.00 -15.30 0.08
C LYS A 101 24.20 -14.58 -0.52
N PRO A 102 24.05 -13.75 -1.57
CA PRO A 102 25.19 -13.08 -2.22
C PRO A 102 25.87 -12.06 -1.30
N GLU A 103 25.26 -11.65 -0.20
CA GLU A 103 25.85 -10.68 0.75
C GLU A 103 27.22 -11.12 1.30
N ALA A 104 27.49 -12.42 1.42
CA ALA A 104 28.78 -12.92 1.90
C ALA A 104 29.95 -12.58 0.95
N GLN A 105 29.69 -12.39 -0.36
CA GLN A 105 30.75 -12.14 -1.35
C GLN A 105 31.00 -10.65 -1.60
N TRP A 106 29.99 -9.79 -1.44
CA TRP A 106 30.11 -8.34 -1.69
C TRP A 106 30.64 -7.57 -0.47
N GLN A 107 30.53 -8.14 0.74
CA GLN A 107 31.16 -7.60 1.95
C GLN A 107 32.63 -8.00 2.13
N TYR A 108 33.18 -8.81 1.22
CA TYR A 108 34.62 -9.08 1.18
C TYR A 108 35.36 -7.87 0.62
N MET A 109 35.72 -6.93 1.49
CA MET A 109 36.75 -5.94 1.19
C MET A 109 38.09 -6.59 1.57
N PRO A 110 38.96 -6.96 0.61
CA PRO A 110 40.28 -7.45 0.96
C PRO A 110 40.99 -6.39 1.82
N PRO A 111 41.76 -6.78 2.85
CA PRO A 111 42.54 -5.83 3.62
C PRO A 111 43.33 -4.94 2.66
N GLN A 112 43.18 -3.62 2.77
CA GLN A 112 44.06 -2.70 2.06
C GLN A 112 45.47 -2.98 2.55
N ALA A 113 46.30 -3.58 1.68
CA ALA A 113 47.70 -3.84 1.99
C ALA A 113 48.33 -2.52 2.45
N ALA A 114 48.83 -2.48 3.68
CA ALA A 114 49.50 -1.32 4.25
C ALA A 114 50.93 -1.17 3.68
N ASP A 115 51.07 -1.34 2.36
CA ASP A 115 52.36 -1.54 1.70
C ASP A 115 52.68 -0.36 0.76
N HIS A 116 52.43 0.87 1.21
CA HIS A 116 52.99 2.08 0.60
C HIS A 116 53.62 3.04 1.62
N ALA A 117 54.07 2.53 2.78
CA ALA A 117 55.11 3.20 3.54
C ALA A 117 56.47 2.89 2.89
N GLY A 118 56.78 3.61 1.80
CA GLY A 118 58.14 3.60 1.24
C GLY A 118 59.15 4.02 2.31
N PRO A 119 60.37 3.45 2.32
CA PRO A 119 61.37 3.80 3.32
C PRO A 119 61.68 5.30 3.26
N ALA A 120 61.60 5.96 4.41
CA ALA A 120 62.12 7.30 4.61
C ALA A 120 63.63 7.27 4.35
N HIS A 121 64.05 7.75 3.18
CA HIS A 121 65.44 8.05 2.91
C HIS A 121 65.81 9.38 3.59
N HIS A 122 66.89 9.31 4.37
CA HIS A 122 67.60 10.38 5.06
C HIS A 122 68.01 11.54 4.15
#